data_AF-A0A2R7YVF3-F1
#
_entry.id   AF-A0A2R7YVF3-F1
#
_cell.length_a   1.000
_cell.length_b   1.000
_cell.length_c   1.000
_cell.angle_alpha   90.00
_cell.angle_beta   90.00
_cell.angle_gamma   90.00
#
_symmetry.space_group_name_H-M   'P 1'
#
loop_
_entity.id
_entity.type
_entity.pdbx_description
1 polymer ?
#
loop_
_entity_poly.entity_id
_entity_poly.type
_entity_poly.pdbx_seq_one_letter_code
_entity_poly.pdbx_strand_id
1 'polypeptide(L)'
;MMRSHVAVLVAVLVALMASVAAAVAVRVTHDDGDRFDRRDGMMSSQWDRRTDRSGEGQRRGWRGPGGMVSGSGATHGMRAGGEYTYLAEMIAHHEEAVVAAQALERSERAQMRSFGEAIVGSQSAQIDQMQEWLADWYPDRSGQVDYQPMMRDLTGLEGDRLDRAFLEDMLGHHMRAVMMSQQLLMRGVATHDPVEVLAETIRDEQRAEVVQMRRWLRAWFEGGWQHGVCGGGAGAMPRGMPGGM
;
A
#
# COMPACT_ATOMS: atom_id res chain seq x y z
N MET A 1 3.67 -38.89 -17.64
CA MET A 1 2.30 -38.46 -17.30
C MET A 1 2.27 -37.23 -16.37
N MET A 2 3.24 -36.99 -15.48
CA MET A 2 3.23 -35.82 -14.56
C MET A 2 3.35 -34.43 -15.24
N ARG A 3 4.08 -34.30 -16.35
CA ARG A 3 4.26 -33.01 -17.07
C ARG A 3 2.96 -32.43 -17.64
N SER A 4 1.99 -33.30 -17.96
CA SER A 4 0.70 -32.93 -18.52
C SER A 4 -0.23 -32.32 -17.45
N HIS A 5 -0.09 -32.73 -16.20
CA HIS A 5 -0.92 -32.21 -15.10
C HIS A 5 -0.48 -30.82 -14.65
N VAL A 6 0.83 -30.54 -14.62
CA VAL A 6 1.37 -29.21 -14.29
C VAL A 6 0.97 -28.18 -15.35
N ALA A 7 1.03 -28.52 -16.63
CA ALA A 7 0.61 -27.62 -17.72
C ALA A 7 -0.90 -27.30 -17.66
N VAL A 8 -1.73 -28.26 -17.27
CA VAL A 8 -3.17 -28.05 -17.10
C VAL A 8 -3.46 -27.19 -15.86
N LEU A 9 -2.71 -27.35 -14.77
CA LEU A 9 -2.86 -26.55 -13.56
C LEU A 9 -2.47 -25.08 -13.77
N VAL A 10 -1.34 -24.83 -14.46
CA VAL A 10 -0.90 -23.48 -14.85
C VAL A 10 -1.92 -22.83 -15.79
N ALA A 11 -2.48 -23.57 -16.75
CA ALA A 11 -3.51 -23.04 -17.64
C ALA A 11 -4.82 -22.69 -16.91
N VAL A 12 -5.21 -23.47 -15.90
CA VAL A 12 -6.40 -23.21 -15.07
C VAL A 12 -6.19 -22.00 -14.15
N LEU A 13 -4.99 -21.83 -13.58
CA LEU A 13 -4.61 -20.65 -12.79
C LEU A 13 -4.61 -19.36 -13.62
N VAL A 14 -4.03 -19.40 -14.83
CA VAL A 14 -4.05 -18.24 -15.76
C VAL A 14 -5.49 -17.90 -16.18
N ALA A 15 -6.36 -18.90 -16.39
CA ALA A 15 -7.76 -18.68 -16.72
C ALA A 15 -8.57 -18.09 -15.54
N LEU A 16 -8.26 -18.47 -14.30
CA LEU A 16 -8.90 -17.91 -13.10
C LEU A 16 -8.48 -16.45 -12.87
N MET A 17 -7.20 -16.11 -13.06
CA MET A 17 -6.73 -14.72 -12.98
C MET A 17 -7.37 -13.82 -14.06
N ALA A 18 -7.55 -14.33 -15.28
CA ALA A 18 -8.26 -13.59 -16.34
C ALA A 18 -9.76 -13.39 -16.03
N SER A 19 -10.38 -14.29 -15.27
CA SER A 19 -11.81 -14.22 -14.93
C SER A 19 -12.13 -13.20 -13.83
N VAL A 20 -11.20 -12.95 -12.90
CA VAL A 20 -11.35 -11.89 -11.89
C VAL A 20 -11.19 -10.50 -12.53
N ALA A 21 -10.27 -10.35 -13.50
CA ALA A 21 -10.13 -9.10 -14.27
C ALA A 21 -11.40 -8.77 -15.09
N ALA A 22 -12.08 -9.77 -15.65
CA ALA A 22 -13.33 -9.57 -16.38
C ALA A 22 -14.50 -9.19 -15.46
N ALA A 23 -14.57 -9.72 -14.24
CA ALA A 23 -15.62 -9.40 -13.28
C ALA A 23 -15.53 -7.95 -12.75
N VAL A 24 -14.32 -7.37 -12.70
CA VAL A 24 -14.09 -5.94 -12.42
C VAL A 24 -14.44 -5.07 -13.63
N ALA A 25 -14.12 -5.52 -14.85
CA ALA A 25 -14.43 -4.77 -16.08
C ALA A 25 -15.94 -4.61 -16.36
N VAL A 26 -16.76 -5.60 -15.99
CA VAL A 26 -18.23 -5.53 -16.20
C VAL A 26 -18.92 -4.50 -15.31
N ARG A 27 -18.33 -4.10 -14.16
CA ARG A 27 -18.90 -3.08 -13.27
C ARG A 27 -18.39 -1.65 -13.50
N VAL A 28 -17.44 -1.43 -14.40
CA VAL A 28 -16.88 -0.10 -14.71
C VAL A 28 -17.48 0.53 -15.98
N THR A 29 -18.39 -0.17 -16.67
CA THR A 29 -19.05 0.36 -17.88
C THR A 29 -20.39 1.03 -17.56
N HIS A 30 -20.39 2.15 -16.82
CA HIS A 30 -21.47 3.15 -16.83
C HIS A 30 -20.90 4.52 -16.38
N ASP A 31 -20.90 5.49 -17.32
CA ASP A 31 -20.60 6.94 -17.24
C ASP A 31 -19.31 7.42 -16.53
N ASP A 32 -18.50 8.34 -17.05
CA ASP A 32 -18.57 9.24 -18.19
C ASP A 32 -17.12 9.68 -18.54
N GLY A 33 -16.89 10.13 -19.77
CA GLY A 33 -15.58 10.26 -20.41
C GLY A 33 -14.50 11.11 -19.70
N ASP A 34 -13.23 10.73 -19.92
CA ASP A 34 -12.32 11.62 -20.62
C ASP A 34 -11.08 10.91 -21.18
N ARG A 35 -10.83 11.23 -22.43
CA ARG A 35 -9.78 10.76 -23.34
C ARG A 35 -8.42 11.24 -22.85
N PHE A 36 -7.55 10.35 -22.38
CA PHE A 36 -6.12 10.67 -22.23
C PHE A 36 -5.31 10.01 -23.35
N ASP A 37 -4.86 10.89 -24.24
CA ASP A 37 -4.03 10.62 -25.40
C ASP A 37 -2.65 10.09 -24.99
N ARG A 38 -2.14 9.14 -25.77
CA ARG A 38 -0.74 8.70 -25.67
C ARG A 38 0.11 9.69 -26.45
N ARG A 39 0.84 10.57 -25.77
CA ARG A 39 2.14 11.10 -26.19
C ARG A 39 2.76 11.95 -25.09
N ASP A 40 4.09 11.97 -25.12
CA ASP A 40 5.04 12.68 -24.24
C ASP A 40 5.31 11.93 -22.93
N GLY A 41 6.49 11.33 -22.70
CA GLY A 41 7.81 11.87 -22.97
C GLY A 41 8.35 12.51 -21.69
N MET A 42 9.17 11.76 -20.95
CA MET A 42 10.24 12.28 -20.07
C MET A 42 9.85 13.37 -19.06
N MET A 43 9.61 13.00 -17.80
CA MET A 43 9.73 13.95 -16.68
C MET A 43 10.71 13.43 -15.63
N SER A 44 11.92 13.98 -15.75
CA SER A 44 12.97 14.01 -14.74
C SER A 44 12.61 14.90 -13.55
N SER A 45 13.03 14.47 -12.36
CA SER A 45 13.45 15.29 -11.21
C SER A 45 12.52 16.44 -10.79
N GLN A 46 11.50 16.12 -10.00
CA GLN A 46 10.80 17.08 -9.14
C GLN A 46 10.66 16.51 -7.73
N TRP A 47 11.80 16.17 -7.11
CA TRP A 47 11.90 15.89 -5.67
C TRP A 47 12.91 16.79 -4.95
N ASP A 48 13.45 17.81 -5.63
CA ASP A 48 14.40 18.73 -5.01
C ASP A 48 13.99 20.20 -5.24
N ARG A 49 13.97 20.96 -4.14
CA ARG A 49 13.54 22.36 -3.93
C ARG A 49 12.06 22.61 -3.59
N ARG A 50 11.80 22.77 -2.29
CA ARG A 50 11.10 23.94 -1.72
C ARG A 50 11.19 23.94 -0.18
N THR A 51 12.20 24.62 0.36
CA THR A 51 12.10 25.46 1.58
C THR A 51 13.16 26.57 1.50
N ASP A 52 12.83 27.66 0.83
CA ASP A 52 13.43 28.98 1.08
C ASP A 52 12.29 30.00 1.25
N ARG A 53 12.15 30.45 2.50
CA ARG A 53 11.95 31.84 3.00
C ARG A 53 11.37 31.70 4.41
N SER A 54 11.82 32.38 5.46
CA SER A 54 12.60 33.61 5.61
C SER A 54 12.91 33.81 7.10
N GLY A 55 14.05 34.40 7.47
CA GLY A 55 14.24 35.00 8.80
C GLY A 55 15.64 34.91 9.38
N GLU A 56 16.44 35.97 9.21
CA GLU A 56 17.66 36.24 9.97
C GLU A 56 17.37 36.39 11.47
N GLY A 57 18.25 35.87 12.34
CA GLY A 57 18.13 36.14 13.78
C GLY A 57 19.04 35.34 14.70
N GLN A 58 20.32 35.73 14.76
CA GLN A 58 21.17 35.73 15.96
C GLN A 58 21.58 34.41 16.64
N ARG A 59 22.90 34.24 16.64
CA ARG A 59 23.73 33.31 17.41
C ARG A 59 23.50 33.44 18.92
N ARG A 60 23.29 32.32 19.63
CA ARG A 60 23.87 32.05 20.96
C ARG A 60 24.15 30.56 21.11
N GLY A 61 25.41 30.25 21.41
CA GLY A 61 25.90 28.90 21.55
C GLY A 61 25.50 28.23 22.86
N TRP A 62 25.42 26.91 22.81
CA TRP A 62 25.53 26.02 23.97
C TRP A 62 26.47 24.88 23.59
N ARG A 63 27.59 24.77 24.32
CA ARG A 63 28.44 23.57 24.36
C ARG A 63 27.96 22.71 25.53
N GLY A 64 27.74 21.42 25.27
CA GLY A 64 27.45 20.36 26.25
C GLY A 64 27.69 19.00 25.59
N PRO A 65 28.04 17.94 26.35
CA PRO A 65 29.26 17.17 26.07
C PRO A 65 29.03 15.85 25.32
N GLY A 66 30.08 15.43 24.60
CA GLY A 66 30.60 14.06 24.56
C GLY A 66 29.63 12.91 24.28
N GLY A 67 29.67 12.42 23.04
CA GLY A 67 29.06 11.14 22.67
C GLY A 67 29.32 10.82 21.21
N MET A 68 30.55 10.43 20.88
CA MET A 68 30.80 9.68 19.65
C MET A 68 30.10 8.33 19.80
N VAL A 69 28.81 8.27 19.43
CA VAL A 69 28.21 7.01 19.07
C VAL A 69 28.58 6.82 17.60
N SER A 70 29.62 6.00 17.35
CA SER A 70 29.70 5.23 16.11
C SER A 70 28.49 4.30 16.10
N GLY A 71 27.31 4.87 15.87
CA GLY A 71 26.19 4.13 15.38
C GLY A 71 26.49 3.92 13.92
N SER A 72 26.89 2.71 13.55
CA SER A 72 26.61 2.16 12.24
C SER A 72 25.11 2.28 12.04
N GLY A 73 24.68 3.48 11.63
CA GLY A 73 23.30 3.82 11.38
C GLY A 73 22.84 2.85 10.32
N ALA A 74 21.90 2.01 10.73
CA ALA A 74 21.23 1.02 9.92
C ALA A 74 20.69 1.68 8.64
N THR A 75 21.54 1.72 7.62
CA THR A 75 21.07 1.34 6.31
C THR A 75 21.01 -0.18 6.37
N HIS A 76 19.90 -0.73 6.90
CA HIS A 76 19.35 -1.95 6.31
C HIS A 76 18.90 -1.56 4.89
N GLY A 77 19.87 -1.11 4.07
CA GLY A 77 19.68 -0.91 2.67
C GLY A 77 19.31 -2.28 2.15
N MET A 78 18.15 -2.37 1.52
CA MET A 78 17.73 -3.54 0.77
C MET A 78 18.90 -3.99 -0.09
N ARG A 79 19.70 -4.93 0.44
CA ARG A 79 20.61 -5.71 -0.37
C ARG A 79 19.65 -6.56 -1.16
N ALA A 80 19.26 -6.10 -2.35
CA ALA A 80 18.38 -6.90 -3.19
C ALA A 80 19.12 -8.21 -3.40
N GLY A 81 18.62 -9.25 -2.75
CA GLY A 81 19.08 -10.58 -3.00
C GLY A 81 18.63 -10.99 -4.40
N GLY A 82 19.18 -12.11 -4.87
CA GLY A 82 18.66 -12.74 -6.07
C GLY A 82 17.23 -13.26 -5.86
N GLU A 83 16.69 -13.92 -6.87
CA GLU A 83 15.35 -14.49 -6.90
C GLU A 83 14.88 -15.13 -5.58
N TYR A 84 15.70 -16.01 -4.98
CA TYR A 84 15.39 -16.66 -3.70
C TYR A 84 15.00 -15.66 -2.60
N THR A 85 15.77 -14.58 -2.43
CA THR A 85 15.52 -13.58 -1.39
C THR A 85 14.25 -12.81 -1.68
N TYR A 86 13.99 -12.48 -2.96
CA TYR A 86 12.75 -11.84 -3.35
C TYR A 86 11.53 -12.71 -2.99
N LEU A 87 11.55 -13.99 -3.35
CA LEU A 87 10.47 -14.93 -3.05
C LEU A 87 10.26 -15.09 -1.53
N ALA A 88 11.33 -15.33 -0.78
CA ALA A 88 11.26 -15.55 0.65
C ALA A 88 10.79 -14.30 1.42
N GLU A 89 11.28 -13.11 1.05
CA GLU A 89 10.84 -11.85 1.66
C GLU A 89 9.40 -11.50 1.26
N MET A 90 9.00 -11.76 0.01
CA MET A 90 7.64 -11.48 -0.45
C MET A 90 6.61 -12.41 0.21
N ILE A 91 6.94 -13.67 0.50
CA ILE A 91 6.09 -14.56 1.29
C ILE A 91 5.79 -13.94 2.67
N ALA A 92 6.82 -13.61 3.44
CA ALA A 92 6.63 -13.02 4.78
C ALA A 92 5.88 -11.68 4.72
N HIS A 93 6.13 -10.89 3.66
CA HIS A 93 5.44 -9.65 3.42
C HIS A 93 3.94 -9.84 3.15
N HIS A 94 3.58 -10.80 2.31
CA HIS A 94 2.19 -11.13 2.00
C HIS A 94 1.46 -11.78 3.18
N GLU A 95 2.14 -12.62 3.97
CA GLU A 95 1.55 -13.23 5.16
C GLU A 95 1.04 -12.16 6.15
N GLU A 96 1.80 -11.07 6.34
CA GLU A 96 1.34 -9.93 7.16
C GLU A 96 0.08 -9.28 6.57
N ALA A 97 0.07 -9.03 5.26
CA ALA A 97 -1.08 -8.39 4.61
C ALA A 97 -2.35 -9.26 4.67
N VAL A 98 -2.22 -10.58 4.51
CA VAL A 98 -3.34 -11.53 4.67
C VAL A 98 -3.93 -11.46 6.07
N VAL A 99 -3.09 -11.52 7.12
CA VAL A 99 -3.55 -11.43 8.51
C VAL A 99 -4.22 -10.08 8.79
N ALA A 100 -3.63 -8.98 8.32
CA ALA A 100 -4.22 -7.66 8.50
C ALA A 100 -5.54 -7.51 7.73
N ALA A 101 -5.65 -8.05 6.52
CA ALA A 101 -6.84 -7.97 5.68
C ALA A 101 -8.04 -8.72 6.27
N GLN A 102 -7.80 -9.82 6.98
CA GLN A 102 -8.86 -10.52 7.74
C GLN A 102 -9.52 -9.62 8.80
N ALA A 103 -8.80 -8.63 9.34
CA ALA A 103 -9.39 -7.70 10.30
C ALA A 103 -10.54 -6.87 9.69
N LEU A 104 -10.54 -6.66 8.37
CA LEU A 104 -11.55 -5.87 7.67
C LEU A 104 -12.94 -6.49 7.67
N GLU A 105 -13.10 -7.76 8.07
CA GLU A 105 -14.42 -8.35 8.35
C GLU A 105 -15.22 -7.51 9.37
N ARG A 106 -14.53 -6.82 10.29
CA ARG A 106 -15.12 -5.91 11.28
C ARG A 106 -15.47 -4.52 10.73
N SER A 107 -15.14 -4.23 9.48
CA SER A 107 -15.47 -2.95 8.87
C SER A 107 -16.98 -2.81 8.65
N GLU A 108 -17.50 -1.60 8.86
CA GLU A 108 -18.88 -1.26 8.51
C GLU A 108 -19.03 -1.00 6.99
N ARG A 109 -17.93 -0.71 6.28
CA ARG A 109 -17.92 -0.43 4.84
C ARG A 109 -17.85 -1.73 4.05
N ALA A 110 -18.87 -1.98 3.22
CA ALA A 110 -18.86 -3.12 2.29
C ALA A 110 -17.66 -3.10 1.34
N GLN A 111 -17.21 -1.91 0.93
CA GLN A 111 -16.02 -1.73 0.09
C GLN A 111 -14.75 -2.24 0.79
N MET A 112 -14.60 -1.99 2.09
CA MET A 112 -13.44 -2.45 2.86
C MET A 112 -13.48 -3.96 3.09
N ARG A 113 -14.65 -4.54 3.41
CA ARG A 113 -14.81 -6.00 3.51
C ARG A 113 -14.42 -6.70 2.21
N SER A 114 -14.96 -6.23 1.09
CA SER A 114 -14.64 -6.78 -0.24
C SER A 114 -13.16 -6.61 -0.61
N PHE A 115 -12.54 -5.50 -0.20
CA PHE A 115 -11.12 -5.28 -0.41
C PHE A 115 -10.26 -6.25 0.41
N GLY A 116 -10.62 -6.48 1.68
CA GLY A 116 -9.96 -7.48 2.52
C GLY A 116 -10.04 -8.89 1.93
N GLU A 117 -11.22 -9.31 1.47
CA GLU A 117 -11.42 -10.59 0.78
C GLU A 117 -10.54 -10.72 -0.48
N ALA A 118 -10.41 -9.65 -1.26
CA ALA A 118 -9.59 -9.63 -2.46
C ALA A 118 -8.08 -9.76 -2.15
N ILE A 119 -7.59 -9.05 -1.13
CA ILE A 119 -6.20 -9.18 -0.65
C ILE A 119 -5.94 -10.60 -0.17
N VAL A 120 -6.81 -11.16 0.68
CA VAL A 120 -6.66 -12.53 1.20
C VAL A 120 -6.61 -13.53 0.04
N GLY A 121 -7.56 -13.46 -0.91
CA GLY A 121 -7.60 -14.40 -2.02
C GLY A 121 -6.38 -14.34 -2.93
N SER A 122 -5.97 -13.14 -3.35
CA SER A 122 -4.84 -12.96 -4.27
C SER A 122 -3.50 -13.27 -3.61
N GLN A 123 -3.24 -12.72 -2.42
CA GLN A 123 -1.95 -12.85 -1.78
C GLN A 123 -1.73 -14.26 -1.21
N SER A 124 -2.76 -14.96 -0.74
CA SER A 124 -2.64 -16.38 -0.37
C SER A 124 -2.26 -17.25 -1.57
N ALA A 125 -2.89 -17.04 -2.74
CA ALA A 125 -2.53 -17.80 -3.94
C ALA A 125 -1.07 -17.52 -4.39
N GLN A 126 -0.61 -16.28 -4.24
CA GLN A 126 0.77 -15.90 -4.55
C GLN A 126 1.76 -16.50 -3.54
N ILE A 127 1.41 -16.56 -2.24
CA ILE A 127 2.20 -17.25 -1.22
C ILE A 127 2.37 -18.73 -1.59
N ASP A 128 1.27 -19.43 -1.87
CA ASP A 128 1.29 -20.85 -2.22
C ASP A 128 2.20 -21.09 -3.42
N GLN A 129 2.06 -20.27 -4.47
CA GLN A 129 2.89 -20.36 -5.66
C GLN A 129 4.38 -20.18 -5.37
N MET A 130 4.74 -19.17 -4.58
CA MET A 130 6.14 -18.90 -4.22
C MET A 130 6.71 -20.00 -3.31
N GLN A 131 5.91 -20.55 -2.39
CA GLN A 131 6.33 -21.66 -1.53
C GLN A 131 6.62 -22.92 -2.34
N GLU A 132 5.78 -23.25 -3.33
CA GLU A 132 6.02 -24.35 -4.26
C GLU A 132 7.33 -24.17 -5.02
N TRP A 133 7.58 -22.97 -5.55
CA TRP A 133 8.83 -22.67 -6.26
C TRP A 133 10.07 -22.73 -5.37
N LEU A 134 9.98 -22.21 -4.14
CA LEU A 134 11.09 -22.32 -3.19
C LEU A 134 11.40 -23.78 -2.83
N ALA A 135 10.38 -24.62 -2.67
CA ALA A 135 10.56 -26.04 -2.39
C ALA A 135 11.17 -26.80 -3.57
N ASP A 136 10.80 -26.48 -4.81
CA ASP A 136 11.32 -27.13 -6.02
C ASP A 136 12.74 -26.66 -6.39
N TRP A 137 12.98 -25.34 -6.38
CA TRP A 137 14.21 -24.75 -6.93
C TRP A 137 15.31 -24.52 -5.88
N TYR A 138 14.94 -24.43 -4.59
CA TYR A 138 15.86 -24.11 -3.51
C TYR A 138 15.69 -25.00 -2.26
N PRO A 139 15.60 -26.34 -2.39
CA PRO A 139 15.24 -27.25 -1.29
C PRO A 139 16.22 -27.23 -0.11
N ASP A 140 17.49 -26.85 -0.35
CA ASP A 140 18.54 -26.83 0.68
C ASP A 140 18.62 -25.48 1.43
N ARG A 141 17.80 -24.49 1.06
CA ARG A 141 17.82 -23.16 1.70
C ARG A 141 16.72 -23.04 2.76
N SER A 142 17.09 -22.51 3.91
CA SER A 142 16.13 -22.20 4.98
C SER A 142 15.30 -20.96 4.62
N GLY A 143 13.97 -21.09 4.57
CA GLY A 143 13.04 -19.98 4.29
C GLY A 143 12.96 -18.88 5.36
N GLN A 144 13.87 -18.86 6.34
CA GLN A 144 13.88 -17.81 7.36
C GLN A 144 14.39 -16.49 6.78
N VAL A 145 13.56 -15.47 6.88
CA VAL A 145 13.88 -14.07 6.57
C VAL A 145 13.74 -13.24 7.84
N ASP A 146 14.63 -12.27 8.04
CA ASP A 146 14.46 -11.25 9.09
C ASP A 146 13.44 -10.23 8.61
N TYR A 147 12.16 -10.54 8.86
CA TYR A 147 11.04 -9.70 8.47
C TYR A 147 10.59 -8.84 9.66
N GLN A 148 10.50 -7.54 9.42
CA GLN A 148 9.91 -6.59 10.37
C GLN A 148 8.50 -6.21 9.89
N PRO A 149 7.46 -6.47 10.71
CA PRO A 149 6.09 -6.05 10.46
C PRO A 149 5.97 -4.56 10.11
N MET A 150 5.11 -4.24 9.15
CA MET A 150 4.81 -2.87 8.72
C MET A 150 3.41 -2.42 9.08
N MET A 151 2.52 -3.36 9.42
CA MET A 151 1.18 -3.06 9.90
C MET A 151 1.20 -2.86 11.43
N ARG A 152 0.48 -1.85 11.92
CA ARG A 152 0.21 -1.70 13.36
C ARG A 152 -0.72 -2.81 13.85
N ASP A 153 -0.78 -3.01 15.16
CA ASP A 153 -1.79 -3.88 15.76
C ASP A 153 -3.20 -3.30 15.51
N LEU A 154 -4.03 -4.06 14.80
CA LEU A 154 -5.41 -3.70 14.48
C LEU A 154 -6.42 -4.26 15.50
N THR A 155 -5.95 -4.95 16.54
CA THR A 155 -6.80 -5.55 17.57
C THR A 155 -7.59 -4.47 18.30
N GLY A 156 -8.90 -4.71 18.45
CA GLY A 156 -9.81 -3.78 19.13
C GLY A 156 -10.14 -2.50 18.34
N LEU A 157 -9.61 -2.34 17.12
CA LEU A 157 -10.08 -1.30 16.20
C LEU A 157 -11.33 -1.77 15.45
N GLU A 158 -12.28 -0.84 15.30
CA GLU A 158 -13.56 -1.03 14.62
C GLU A 158 -13.95 0.22 13.80
N GLY A 159 -14.89 0.05 12.86
CA GLY A 159 -15.45 1.12 12.04
C GLY A 159 -14.38 2.00 11.35
N ASP A 160 -14.60 3.31 11.34
CA ASP A 160 -13.70 4.30 10.72
C ASP A 160 -12.26 4.25 11.24
N ARG A 161 -12.06 3.89 12.52
CA ARG A 161 -10.72 3.80 13.10
C ARG A 161 -9.94 2.63 12.52
N LEU A 162 -10.60 1.49 12.37
CA LEU A 162 -10.02 0.32 11.71
C LEU A 162 -9.71 0.63 10.24
N ASP A 163 -10.70 1.13 9.50
CA ASP A 163 -10.57 1.39 8.06
C ASP A 163 -9.42 2.36 7.78
N ARG A 164 -9.36 3.46 8.54
CA ARG A 164 -8.30 4.45 8.38
C ARG A 164 -6.92 3.88 8.73
N ALA A 165 -6.81 3.16 9.85
CA ALA A 165 -5.55 2.57 10.28
C ALA A 165 -5.03 1.56 9.26
N PHE A 166 -5.91 0.68 8.77
CA PHE A 166 -5.59 -0.28 7.74
C PHE A 166 -5.09 0.41 6.47
N LEU A 167 -5.83 1.40 5.95
CA LEU A 167 -5.48 2.06 4.69
C LEU A 167 -4.16 2.86 4.78
N GLU A 168 -3.89 3.50 5.92
CA GLU A 168 -2.63 4.24 6.14
C GLU A 168 -1.41 3.31 6.09
N ASP A 169 -1.47 2.18 6.80
CA ASP A 169 -0.35 1.23 6.88
C ASP A 169 -0.24 0.39 5.60
N MET A 170 -1.36 -0.11 5.07
CA MET A 170 -1.38 -0.98 3.90
C MET A 170 -0.90 -0.23 2.65
N LEU A 171 -1.07 1.10 2.59
CA LEU A 171 -0.46 1.93 1.55
C LEU A 171 1.07 1.86 1.60
N GLY A 172 1.66 1.97 2.79
CA GLY A 172 3.11 1.80 3.01
C GLY A 172 3.59 0.39 2.64
N HIS A 173 2.85 -0.61 3.11
CA HIS A 173 3.08 -2.03 2.85
C HIS A 173 3.09 -2.33 1.34
N HIS A 174 2.04 -1.96 0.61
CA HIS A 174 1.97 -2.21 -0.83
C HIS A 174 3.06 -1.48 -1.63
N MET A 175 3.43 -0.26 -1.24
CA MET A 175 4.53 0.45 -1.90
C MET A 175 5.86 -0.31 -1.78
N ARG A 176 6.11 -1.04 -0.67
CA ARG A 176 7.30 -1.87 -0.52
C ARG A 176 7.29 -3.07 -1.48
N ALA A 177 6.17 -3.77 -1.61
CA ALA A 177 6.05 -4.89 -2.55
C ALA A 177 6.23 -4.43 -4.01
N VAL A 178 5.66 -3.28 -4.38
CA VAL A 178 5.86 -2.66 -5.70
C VAL A 178 7.35 -2.36 -5.93
N MET A 179 8.03 -1.77 -4.95
CA MET A 179 9.45 -1.44 -5.06
C MET A 179 10.33 -2.70 -5.17
N MET A 180 10.08 -3.73 -4.36
CA MET A 180 10.79 -5.01 -4.41
C MET A 180 10.66 -5.66 -5.80
N SER A 181 9.43 -5.70 -6.32
CA SER A 181 9.13 -6.27 -7.63
C SER A 181 9.80 -5.49 -8.76
N GLN A 182 9.75 -4.15 -8.71
CA GLN A 182 10.48 -3.31 -9.66
C GLN A 182 11.99 -3.52 -9.59
N GLN A 183 12.55 -3.68 -8.39
CA GLN A 183 13.99 -3.87 -8.22
C GLN A 183 14.45 -5.21 -8.80
N LEU A 184 13.67 -6.28 -8.63
CA LEU A 184 13.93 -7.58 -9.24
C LEU A 184 13.99 -7.46 -10.77
N LEU A 185 12.94 -6.88 -11.36
CA LEU A 185 12.78 -6.71 -12.81
C LEU A 185 13.86 -5.81 -13.41
N MET A 186 14.15 -4.65 -12.79
CA MET A 186 15.15 -3.71 -13.30
C MET A 186 16.58 -4.26 -13.24
N ARG A 187 16.87 -5.10 -12.25
CA ARG A 187 18.21 -5.69 -12.10
C ARG A 187 18.40 -6.95 -12.94
N GLY A 188 17.30 -7.55 -13.44
CA GLY A 188 17.36 -8.81 -14.19
C GLY A 188 17.99 -9.94 -13.38
N VAL A 189 17.64 -10.03 -12.09
CA VAL A 189 18.19 -11.05 -11.16
C VAL A 189 17.21 -12.19 -10.86
N ALA A 190 16.08 -12.22 -11.58
CA ALA A 190 15.26 -13.41 -11.69
C ALA A 190 16.02 -14.45 -12.54
N THR A 191 16.04 -15.68 -12.05
CA THR A 191 16.66 -16.84 -12.70
C THR A 191 15.65 -17.70 -13.46
N HIS A 192 14.37 -17.58 -13.12
CA HIS A 192 13.25 -18.30 -13.72
C HIS A 192 12.20 -17.31 -14.25
N ASP A 193 11.83 -17.45 -15.53
CA ASP A 193 10.82 -16.61 -16.20
C ASP A 193 9.50 -16.46 -15.43
N PRO A 194 8.94 -17.51 -14.77
CA PRO A 194 7.72 -17.37 -13.98
C PRO A 194 7.82 -16.35 -12.85
N VAL A 195 9.01 -16.10 -12.30
CA VAL A 195 9.20 -15.13 -11.22
C VAL A 195 9.14 -13.70 -11.75
N GLU A 196 9.63 -13.45 -12.96
CA GLU A 196 9.46 -12.13 -13.60
C GLU A 196 7.96 -11.84 -13.81
N VAL A 197 7.21 -12.81 -14.32
CA VAL A 197 5.75 -12.68 -14.52
C VAL A 197 5.02 -12.43 -13.20
N LEU A 198 5.39 -13.14 -12.12
CA LEU A 198 4.83 -12.90 -10.79
C LEU A 198 5.15 -11.47 -10.30
N ALA A 199 6.39 -11.02 -10.46
CA ALA A 199 6.80 -9.68 -10.04
C ALA A 199 6.07 -8.58 -10.81
N GLU A 200 5.82 -8.76 -12.11
CA GLU A 200 4.99 -7.84 -12.89
C GLU A 200 3.55 -7.80 -12.40
N THR A 201 2.98 -8.97 -12.10
CA THR A 201 1.63 -9.11 -11.57
C THR A 201 1.48 -8.39 -10.23
N ILE A 202 2.37 -8.68 -9.26
CA ILE A 202 2.38 -8.02 -7.94
C ILE A 202 2.54 -6.51 -8.08
N ARG A 203 3.49 -6.05 -8.91
CA ARG A 203 3.72 -4.62 -9.17
C ARG A 203 2.45 -3.92 -9.65
N ASP A 204 1.74 -4.52 -10.60
CA ASP A 204 0.63 -3.85 -11.28
C ASP A 204 -0.66 -3.90 -10.47
N GLU A 205 -0.96 -5.04 -9.84
CA GLU A 205 -2.09 -5.18 -8.91
C GLU A 205 -1.96 -4.22 -7.73
N GLN A 206 -0.82 -4.27 -7.01
CA GLN A 206 -0.65 -3.46 -5.82
C GLN A 206 -0.51 -1.96 -6.13
N ARG A 207 -0.06 -1.57 -7.32
CA ARG A 207 -0.13 -0.16 -7.76
C ARG A 207 -1.57 0.31 -7.93
N ALA A 208 -2.45 -0.52 -8.48
CA ALA A 208 -3.86 -0.18 -8.62
C ALA A 208 -4.52 -0.03 -7.24
N GLU A 209 -4.21 -0.94 -6.31
CA GLU A 209 -4.70 -0.90 -4.94
C GLU A 209 -4.20 0.32 -4.18
N VAL A 210 -2.93 0.72 -4.33
CA VAL A 210 -2.40 1.98 -3.76
C VAL A 210 -3.20 3.19 -4.25
N VAL A 211 -3.56 3.24 -5.54
CA VAL A 211 -4.40 4.33 -6.07
C VAL A 211 -5.79 4.30 -5.44
N GLN A 212 -6.38 3.11 -5.29
CA GLN A 212 -7.69 2.94 -4.68
C GLN A 212 -7.70 3.35 -3.20
N MET A 213 -6.72 2.90 -2.42
CA MET A 213 -6.58 3.27 -1.00
C MET A 213 -6.40 4.77 -0.81
N ARG A 214 -5.59 5.43 -1.65
CA ARG A 214 -5.44 6.90 -1.62
C ARG A 214 -6.75 7.63 -1.91
N ARG A 215 -7.56 7.13 -2.85
CA ARG A 215 -8.88 7.71 -3.14
C ARG A 215 -9.81 7.57 -1.94
N TRP A 216 -9.83 6.42 -1.30
CA TRP A 216 -10.65 6.17 -0.11
C TRP A 216 -10.21 7.00 1.10
N LEU A 217 -8.91 7.09 1.37
CA LEU A 217 -8.38 7.95 2.43
C LEU A 217 -8.84 9.41 2.25
N ARG A 218 -8.72 9.93 1.03
CA ARG A 218 -9.19 11.28 0.71
C ARG A 218 -10.70 11.44 0.87
N ALA A 219 -11.47 10.54 0.26
CA ALA A 219 -12.92 10.64 0.19
C ALA A 219 -13.59 10.49 1.56
N TRP A 220 -13.04 9.63 2.43
CA TRP A 220 -13.68 9.29 3.70
C TRP A 220 -13.09 10.05 4.90
N PHE A 221 -11.82 10.48 4.86
CA PHE A 221 -11.14 11.02 6.04
C PHE A 221 -10.47 12.38 5.85
N GLU A 222 -10.21 12.85 4.62
CA GLU A 222 -9.59 14.18 4.37
C GLU A 222 -10.63 15.31 4.13
N GLY A 223 -11.92 14.98 4.01
CA GLY A 223 -13.01 15.93 3.72
C GLY A 223 -13.48 16.81 4.91
N GLY A 224 -12.69 16.92 5.96
CA GLY A 224 -13.02 17.59 7.22
C GLY A 224 -12.76 19.11 7.24
N TRP A 225 -13.07 19.86 6.20
CA TRP A 225 -13.60 21.21 6.44
C TRP A 225 -15.07 21.03 6.79
N GLN A 226 -15.34 20.66 8.06
CA GLN A 226 -16.60 21.09 8.62
C GLN A 226 -16.64 22.59 8.41
N HIS A 227 -17.70 23.08 7.76
CA HIS A 227 -18.11 24.46 7.85
C HIS A 227 -17.94 24.87 9.31
N GLY A 228 -16.90 25.66 9.57
CA GLY A 228 -16.78 26.40 10.79
C GLY A 228 -18.11 27.10 10.95
N VAL A 229 -18.74 26.84 12.09
CA VAL A 229 -19.73 27.71 12.68
C VAL A 229 -19.10 29.11 12.76
N CYS A 230 -19.17 29.88 11.68
CA CYS A 230 -19.02 31.32 11.72
C CYS A 230 -20.40 31.90 12.05
N GLY A 231 -20.62 32.07 13.35
CA GLY A 231 -21.32 33.21 13.93
C GLY A 231 -22.70 33.55 13.38
N GLY A 232 -23.74 33.17 14.12
CA GLY A 232 -25.09 33.68 13.89
C GLY A 232 -26.06 33.32 15.01
N GLY A 233 -25.63 33.38 16.27
CA GLY A 233 -26.57 33.42 17.38
C GLY A 233 -27.42 34.67 17.25
N ALA A 234 -28.61 34.53 16.67
CA ALA A 234 -29.68 35.51 16.80
C ALA A 234 -30.14 35.46 18.26
N GLY A 235 -29.42 36.19 19.11
CA GLY A 235 -29.85 36.51 20.45
C GLY A 235 -31.23 37.15 20.39
N ALA A 236 -32.18 36.54 21.08
CA ALA A 236 -33.46 37.13 21.39
C ALA A 236 -33.24 38.52 22.00
N MET A 237 -33.73 39.56 21.33
CA MET A 237 -33.78 40.92 21.86
C MET A 237 -34.73 40.95 23.08
N PRO A 238 -34.31 41.41 24.26
CA PRO A 238 -35.25 41.71 25.33
C PRO A 238 -35.98 43.02 25.03
N ARG A 239 -37.32 42.95 25.04
CA ARG A 239 -38.22 44.11 25.14
C ARG A 239 -37.92 44.91 26.41
N GLY A 240 -37.67 46.21 26.25
CA GLY A 240 -37.76 47.23 27.30
C GLY A 240 -37.65 48.62 26.66
N MET A 241 -38.76 49.31 26.38
CA MET A 241 -39.49 50.26 27.26
C MET A 241 -39.08 51.74 26.99
N PRO A 242 -39.94 52.74 27.32
CA PRO A 242 -40.19 53.93 26.50
C PRO A 242 -39.58 55.25 27.05
N GLY A 243 -39.60 56.32 26.23
CA GLY A 243 -39.79 57.71 26.72
C GLY A 243 -38.85 58.80 26.20
N GLY A 244 -39.46 59.94 25.81
CA GLY A 244 -38.88 61.31 25.72
C GLY A 244 -38.04 61.60 24.47
N MET A 245 -38.18 62.72 23.75
CA MET A 245 -38.77 64.03 24.03
C MET A 245 -39.41 64.59 22.74
#